data_AF-C6G2S4-F1
#
_entry.id   AF-C6G2S4-F1
#
_cell.length_a   1.000
_cell.length_b   1.000
_cell.length_c   1.000
_cell.angle_alpha   90.00
_cell.angle_beta   90.00
_cell.angle_gamma   90.00
#
_symmetry.space_group_name_H-M   'P 1'
#
loop_
_entity.id
_entity.type
_entity.pdbx_description
1 polymer ?
#
loop_
_entity_poly.entity_id
_entity_poly.type
_entity_poly.pdbx_seq_one_letter_code
_entity_poly.pdbx_strand_id
1 'polypeptide(L)'
;VVTDQTDKLAAALAKIPGKDIVHFAKAVEISHPNIDEKVCRTKQNSAGSGYGIYGSVTEKKSSTQKGETSLCGDNGGDKSHDTKGHRALKDFVEKTLLGDGSKNWPTSTAASDNTDKPKQNDNAKAVAKDLTTALTPEEKTIVAGLLAKTIEGGEVVEIRAVSSTSVMA
;
A
#
# COMPACT_ATOMS: atom_id res chain seq x y z
N VAL A 1 -10.88 13.60 15.56
CA VAL A 1 -11.65 13.65 14.29
C VAL A 1 -10.89 12.99 13.14
N VAL A 2 -9.65 13.40 12.77
CA VAL A 2 -8.88 12.73 11.69
C VAL A 2 -8.35 11.33 12.11
N THR A 3 -8.08 11.14 13.40
CA THR A 3 -7.60 9.86 13.96
C THR A 3 -8.65 8.76 13.83
N ASP A 4 -9.89 9.04 14.21
CA ASP A 4 -10.98 8.06 14.24
C ASP A 4 -11.36 7.54 12.85
N GLN A 5 -11.27 8.41 11.83
CA GLN A 5 -11.51 8.03 10.43
C GLN A 5 -10.36 7.17 9.88
N THR A 6 -9.12 7.52 10.20
CA THR A 6 -7.94 6.75 9.75
C THR A 6 -7.93 5.35 10.38
N ASP A 7 -8.30 5.24 11.65
CA ASP A 7 -8.39 3.95 12.34
C ASP A 7 -9.50 3.06 11.77
N LYS A 8 -10.67 3.63 11.44
CA LYS A 8 -11.75 2.91 10.74
C LYS A 8 -11.31 2.43 9.36
N LEU A 9 -10.63 3.28 8.59
CA LEU A 9 -10.09 2.91 7.28
C LEU A 9 -9.05 1.80 7.42
N ALA A 10 -8.12 1.90 8.37
CA ALA A 10 -7.13 0.86 8.63
C ALA A 10 -7.78 -0.48 8.99
N ALA A 11 -8.82 -0.47 9.83
CA ALA A 11 -9.57 -1.66 10.19
C ALA A 11 -10.33 -2.27 9.00
N ALA A 12 -10.84 -1.45 8.07
CA ALA A 12 -11.46 -1.91 6.84
C ALA A 12 -10.42 -2.50 5.87
N LEU A 13 -9.32 -1.79 5.63
CA LEU A 13 -8.22 -2.26 4.78
C LEU A 13 -7.62 -3.58 5.30
N ALA A 14 -7.52 -3.75 6.61
CA ALA A 14 -6.99 -4.98 7.21
C ALA A 14 -7.84 -6.23 6.93
N LYS A 15 -9.11 -6.06 6.55
CA LYS A 15 -10.01 -7.16 6.16
C LYS A 15 -9.94 -7.49 4.67
N ILE A 16 -9.35 -6.61 3.86
CA ILE A 16 -9.16 -6.85 2.43
C ILE A 16 -8.01 -7.85 2.26
N PRO A 17 -8.19 -8.92 1.48
CA PRO A 17 -7.11 -9.88 1.25
C PRO A 17 -5.96 -9.22 0.50
N GLY A 18 -4.72 -9.64 0.78
CA GLY A 18 -3.53 -9.02 0.20
C GLY A 18 -3.55 -9.01 -1.34
N LYS A 19 -4.11 -10.03 -1.98
CA LYS A 19 -4.27 -10.12 -3.43
C LYS A 19 -5.05 -8.94 -4.01
N ASP A 20 -6.10 -8.48 -3.32
CA ASP A 20 -6.91 -7.35 -3.80
C ASP A 20 -6.19 -6.02 -3.57
N ILE A 21 -5.35 -5.92 -2.53
CA ILE A 21 -4.45 -4.78 -2.34
C ILE A 21 -3.41 -4.69 -3.46
N VAL A 22 -2.88 -5.84 -3.90
CA VAL A 22 -1.99 -5.90 -5.06
C VAL A 22 -2.71 -5.40 -6.32
N HIS A 23 -3.94 -5.84 -6.57
CA HIS A 23 -4.73 -5.37 -7.71
C HIS A 23 -5.01 -3.87 -7.64
N PHE A 24 -5.37 -3.37 -6.47
CA PHE A 24 -5.58 -1.94 -6.23
C PHE A 24 -4.30 -1.14 -6.54
N ALA A 25 -3.14 -1.56 -6.01
CA ALA A 25 -1.87 -0.89 -6.26
C ALA A 25 -1.50 -0.87 -7.75
N LYS A 26 -1.69 -1.98 -8.47
CA LYS A 26 -1.48 -2.04 -9.93
C LYS A 26 -2.39 -1.08 -10.68
N ALA A 27 -3.65 -0.96 -10.26
CA ALA A 27 -4.58 0.00 -10.87
C ALA A 27 -4.16 1.46 -10.62
N VAL A 28 -3.66 1.76 -9.41
CA VAL A 28 -3.11 3.08 -9.06
C VAL A 28 -1.85 3.38 -9.87
N GLU A 29 -0.91 2.43 -9.96
CA GLU A 29 0.33 2.59 -10.73
C GLU A 29 0.05 2.93 -12.20
N ILE A 30 -0.88 2.21 -12.84
CA ILE A 30 -1.21 2.40 -14.25
C ILE A 30 -1.97 3.71 -14.48
N SER A 31 -2.94 4.02 -13.62
CA SER A 31 -3.89 5.12 -13.88
C SER A 31 -3.42 6.45 -13.28
N HIS A 32 -2.70 6.41 -12.16
CA HIS A 32 -2.32 7.57 -11.35
C HIS A 32 -0.93 7.38 -10.72
N PRO A 33 0.15 7.34 -11.52
CA PRO A 33 1.51 7.13 -11.03
C PRO A 33 1.96 8.18 -9.99
N ASN A 34 1.45 9.42 -10.08
CA ASN A 34 1.71 10.46 -9.09
C ASN A 34 1.14 10.12 -7.69
N ILE A 35 0.09 9.30 -7.62
CA ILE A 35 -0.48 8.80 -6.35
C ILE A 35 0.33 7.62 -5.84
N ASP A 36 0.75 6.70 -6.73
CA ASP A 36 1.65 5.59 -6.40
C ASP A 36 2.88 6.08 -5.62
N GLU A 37 3.55 7.13 -6.12
CA GLU A 37 4.76 7.72 -5.54
C GLU A 37 4.56 8.35 -4.15
N LYS A 38 3.31 8.63 -3.74
CA LYS A 38 2.99 9.27 -2.45
C LYS A 38 2.64 8.26 -1.35
N VAL A 39 2.14 7.09 -1.73
CA VAL A 39 1.67 6.07 -0.79
C VAL A 39 2.78 5.07 -0.51
N CYS A 40 2.94 4.67 0.74
CA CYS A 40 4.05 3.83 1.17
C CYS A 40 5.40 4.42 0.74
N ARG A 41 5.53 5.75 0.79
CA ARG A 41 6.77 6.41 0.42
C ARG A 41 7.82 6.17 1.50
N THR A 42 8.88 5.42 1.19
CA THR A 42 9.96 5.18 2.16
C THR A 42 10.70 6.47 2.48
N LYS A 43 11.23 6.54 3.70
CA LYS A 43 11.86 7.75 4.26
C LYS A 43 13.35 7.54 4.44
N GLN A 44 14.09 8.63 4.48
CA GLN A 44 15.49 8.58 4.89
C GLN A 44 15.59 8.22 6.38
N ASN A 45 16.70 7.59 6.75
CA ASN A 45 17.07 7.53 8.17
C ASN A 45 17.33 8.94 8.73
N SER A 46 17.42 9.06 10.06
CA SER A 46 17.64 10.35 10.74
C SER A 46 18.96 11.03 10.35
N ALA A 47 19.92 10.29 9.80
CA ALA A 47 21.20 10.80 9.32
C ALA A 47 21.16 11.27 7.84
N GLY A 48 20.02 11.14 7.16
CA GLY A 48 19.86 11.51 5.74
C GLY A 48 20.58 10.59 4.76
N SER A 49 21.04 9.42 5.21
CA SER A 49 22.09 8.65 4.51
C SER A 49 21.58 7.51 3.60
N GLY A 50 20.25 7.29 3.53
CA GLY A 50 19.61 6.35 2.60
C GLY A 50 18.11 6.17 2.86
N TYR A 51 17.33 5.86 1.82
CA TYR A 51 15.91 5.53 1.92
C TYR A 51 15.68 4.07 2.31
N GLY A 52 14.50 3.77 2.88
CA GLY A 52 14.04 2.40 3.12
C GLY A 52 13.93 1.59 1.83
N ILE A 53 14.40 0.35 1.87
CA ILE A 53 14.30 -0.62 0.77
C ILE A 53 13.25 -1.66 1.17
N TYR A 54 12.25 -1.87 0.32
CA TYR A 54 11.25 -2.90 0.57
C TYR A 54 11.79 -4.30 0.39
N GLY A 55 11.37 -5.19 1.29
CA GLY A 55 11.73 -6.60 1.30
C GLY A 55 10.69 -7.45 2.01
N SER A 56 10.87 -8.76 1.93
CA SER A 56 9.90 -9.70 2.47
C SER A 56 9.94 -9.83 4.00
N VAL A 57 10.97 -9.26 4.65
CA VAL A 57 11.19 -9.25 6.11
C VAL A 57 11.88 -7.93 6.48
N THR A 58 11.49 -7.33 7.60
CA THR A 58 12.18 -6.19 8.19
C THR A 58 13.44 -6.67 8.91
N GLU A 59 14.60 -6.34 8.35
CA GLU A 59 15.91 -6.67 8.90
C GLU A 59 16.29 -5.70 10.02
N LYS A 60 17.23 -6.14 10.85
CA LYS A 60 17.86 -5.26 11.83
C LYS A 60 18.61 -4.14 11.12
N LYS A 61 18.27 -2.89 11.42
CA LYS A 61 18.99 -1.71 10.94
C LYS A 61 20.39 -1.73 11.56
N SER A 62 21.42 -1.86 10.72
CA SER A 62 22.81 -1.84 11.16
C SER A 62 23.70 -1.23 10.08
N SER A 63 24.91 -0.83 10.47
CA SER A 63 25.96 -0.42 9.54
C SER A 63 26.60 -1.59 8.78
N THR A 64 26.06 -2.81 8.87
CA THR A 64 26.54 -4.03 8.19
C THR A 64 25.51 -4.68 7.26
N GLN A 65 24.21 -4.48 7.46
CA GLN A 65 23.14 -5.09 6.67
C GLN A 65 22.44 -4.07 5.75
N LYS A 66 21.70 -4.55 4.74
CA LYS A 66 20.96 -3.66 3.84
C LYS A 66 19.81 -2.95 4.56
N GLY A 67 19.27 -3.57 5.60
CA GLY A 67 18.22 -2.95 6.41
C GLY A 67 16.92 -2.86 5.62
N GLU A 68 16.54 -3.97 4.95
CA GLU A 68 15.26 -4.07 4.27
C GLU A 68 14.10 -3.90 5.26
N THR A 69 12.96 -3.44 4.76
CA THR A 69 11.74 -3.26 5.54
C THR A 69 10.55 -3.89 4.84
N SER A 70 9.69 -4.54 5.62
CA SER A 70 8.37 -4.99 5.17
C SER A 70 7.25 -4.07 5.65
N LEU A 71 7.59 -2.92 6.24
CA LEU A 71 6.64 -1.94 6.74
C LEU A 71 6.48 -0.78 5.75
N CYS A 72 5.25 -0.55 5.28
CA CYS A 72 4.88 0.56 4.41
C CYS A 72 5.33 1.91 5.01
N GLY A 73 6.11 2.68 4.24
CA GLY A 73 6.57 4.02 4.57
C GLY A 73 7.64 4.10 5.67
N ASP A 74 8.33 2.98 5.97
CA ASP A 74 9.39 2.91 6.96
C ASP A 74 10.68 3.64 6.50
N ASN A 75 11.53 3.94 7.47
CA ASN A 75 12.79 4.64 7.32
C ASN A 75 13.92 3.68 6.91
N GLY A 76 14.88 4.19 6.14
CA GLY A 76 16.12 3.48 5.80
C GLY A 76 16.91 3.00 7.02
N GLY A 77 17.73 1.96 6.80
CA GLY A 77 18.75 1.54 7.76
C GLY A 77 19.94 2.48 7.81
N ASP A 78 20.89 2.22 8.72
CA ASP A 78 22.07 3.08 8.93
C ASP A 78 23.12 2.96 7.83
N LYS A 79 23.05 1.92 7.00
CA LYS A 79 23.91 1.76 5.82
C LYS A 79 23.45 2.65 4.66
N SER A 80 24.38 3.46 4.16
CA SER A 80 24.26 4.16 2.88
C SER A 80 24.43 3.21 1.70
N HIS A 81 23.39 2.45 1.35
CA HIS A 81 23.47 1.54 0.21
C HIS A 81 22.51 1.81 -0.95
N ASP A 82 21.57 2.74 -0.82
CA ASP A 82 20.63 3.05 -1.91
C ASP A 82 20.71 4.50 -2.37
N THR A 83 21.26 4.67 -3.58
CA THR A 83 21.26 5.92 -4.35
C THR A 83 20.03 6.05 -5.24
N LYS A 84 19.23 4.98 -5.38
CA LYS A 84 17.90 5.06 -5.98
C LYS A 84 16.98 5.63 -4.89
N GLY A 85 16.33 6.75 -5.16
CA GLY A 85 15.55 7.51 -4.17
C GLY A 85 14.42 6.72 -3.49
N HIS A 86 13.52 7.43 -2.82
CA HIS A 86 12.35 6.81 -2.17
C HIS A 86 11.67 5.70 -3.00
N ARG A 87 11.20 4.66 -2.31
CA ARG A 87 10.33 3.61 -2.86
C ARG A 87 8.89 3.90 -2.50
N ALA A 88 7.96 3.35 -3.27
CA ALA A 88 6.55 3.69 -3.13
C ALA A 88 5.63 2.45 -3.15
N LEU A 89 4.34 2.64 -3.39
CA LEU A 89 3.32 1.60 -3.28
C LEU A 89 3.60 0.41 -4.21
N LYS A 90 4.03 0.63 -5.47
CA LYS A 90 4.40 -0.45 -6.38
C LYS A 90 5.54 -1.33 -5.84
N ASP A 91 6.57 -0.73 -5.27
CA ASP A 91 7.73 -1.45 -4.73
C ASP A 91 7.33 -2.23 -3.48
N PHE A 92 6.48 -1.65 -2.64
CA PHE A 92 5.89 -2.31 -1.49
C PHE A 92 5.11 -3.55 -1.95
N VAL A 93 4.26 -3.42 -2.96
CA VAL A 93 3.48 -4.56 -3.45
C VAL A 93 4.37 -5.63 -4.09
N GLU A 94 5.35 -5.24 -4.90
CA GLU A 94 6.23 -6.17 -5.59
C GLU A 94 7.15 -6.92 -4.61
N LYS A 95 7.81 -6.20 -3.70
CA LYS A 95 8.87 -6.76 -2.85
C LYS A 95 8.37 -7.24 -1.49
N THR A 96 7.40 -6.55 -0.91
CA THR A 96 6.88 -6.86 0.42
C THR A 96 5.71 -7.83 0.36
N LEU A 97 4.77 -7.61 -0.57
CA LEU A 97 3.59 -8.48 -0.78
C LEU A 97 3.86 -9.59 -1.79
N LEU A 98 5.10 -9.70 -2.31
CA LEU A 98 5.53 -10.69 -3.30
C LEU A 98 4.79 -10.61 -4.65
N GLY A 99 4.10 -9.50 -4.91
CA GLY A 99 3.32 -9.29 -6.12
C GLY A 99 2.01 -10.10 -6.22
N ASP A 100 1.72 -10.96 -5.24
CA ASP A 100 0.48 -11.77 -5.16
C ASP A 100 -0.32 -11.53 -3.87
N GLY A 101 0.25 -10.84 -2.88
CA GLY A 101 -0.39 -10.53 -1.61
C GLY A 101 -0.34 -11.67 -0.60
N SER A 102 0.49 -12.69 -0.82
CA SER A 102 0.61 -13.88 0.05
C SER A 102 1.36 -13.61 1.36
N LYS A 103 2.09 -12.49 1.45
CA LYS A 103 2.92 -12.14 2.61
C LYS A 103 2.73 -10.68 3.02
N ASN A 104 3.00 -10.41 4.31
CA ASN A 104 3.12 -9.07 4.89
C ASN A 104 1.86 -8.18 4.81
N TRP A 105 0.69 -8.74 4.51
CA TRP A 105 -0.58 -8.04 4.59
C TRP A 105 -1.55 -8.78 5.53
N PRO A 106 -2.24 -8.09 6.46
CA PRO A 106 -2.19 -6.65 6.74
C PRO A 106 -1.09 -6.24 7.74
N THR A 107 -0.26 -7.19 8.17
CA THR A 107 0.80 -6.99 9.18
C THR A 107 2.16 -7.33 8.59
N SER A 108 3.15 -6.51 8.88
CA SER A 108 4.55 -6.67 8.47
C SER A 108 5.21 -7.90 9.14
N THR A 109 6.40 -8.28 8.68
CA THR A 109 7.23 -9.34 9.29
C THR A 109 8.58 -8.76 9.67
N ALA A 110 9.15 -9.13 10.80
CA ALA A 110 10.52 -8.75 11.15
C ALA A 110 11.37 -9.97 11.49
N ALA A 111 12.68 -9.84 11.32
CA ALA A 111 13.64 -10.86 11.74
C ALA A 111 13.52 -11.13 13.26
N SER A 112 13.83 -12.36 13.66
CA SER A 112 13.70 -12.80 15.06
C SER A 112 14.55 -11.99 16.04
N ASP A 113 15.70 -11.49 15.59
CA ASP A 113 16.63 -10.65 16.35
C ASP A 113 16.38 -9.15 16.21
N ASN A 114 15.36 -8.75 15.44
CA ASN A 114 14.96 -7.36 15.31
C ASN A 114 14.19 -6.89 16.56
N THR A 115 14.57 -5.74 17.10
CA THR A 115 13.90 -5.10 18.25
C THR A 115 12.57 -4.48 17.86
N ASP A 116 12.44 -4.00 16.61
CA ASP A 116 11.21 -3.44 16.08
C ASP A 116 10.30 -4.57 15.59
N LYS A 117 9.52 -5.11 16.53
CA LYS A 117 8.56 -6.17 16.22
C LYS A 117 7.34 -5.65 15.48
N PRO A 118 6.78 -6.43 14.53
CA PRO A 118 5.53 -6.07 13.86
C PRO A 118 4.41 -5.84 14.86
N LYS A 119 3.57 -4.85 14.57
CA LYS A 119 2.36 -4.58 15.35
C LYS A 119 1.15 -5.00 14.54
N GLN A 120 0.11 -5.46 15.22
CA GLN A 120 -1.12 -5.89 14.54
C GLN A 120 -1.64 -4.80 13.59
N ASN A 121 -1.78 -5.20 12.32
CA ASN A 121 -2.27 -4.40 11.19
C ASN A 121 -1.41 -3.15 10.89
N ASP A 122 -0.12 -3.16 11.21
CA ASP A 122 0.77 -2.01 11.00
C ASP A 122 0.85 -1.56 9.53
N ASN A 123 0.89 -2.48 8.57
CA ASN A 123 0.85 -2.15 7.15
C ASN A 123 -0.49 -1.53 6.73
N ALA A 124 -1.61 -2.11 7.17
CA ALA A 124 -2.93 -1.53 6.88
C ALA A 124 -3.10 -0.13 7.50
N LYS A 125 -2.55 0.11 8.70
CA LYS A 125 -2.52 1.43 9.36
C LYS A 125 -1.64 2.42 8.61
N ALA A 126 -0.46 1.99 8.16
CA ALA A 126 0.45 2.83 7.39
C ALA A 126 -0.16 3.25 6.05
N VAL A 127 -0.74 2.30 5.29
CA VAL A 127 -1.46 2.61 4.05
C VAL A 127 -2.63 3.56 4.32
N ALA A 128 -3.49 3.27 5.30
CA ALA A 128 -4.62 4.13 5.64
C ALA A 128 -4.18 5.58 5.95
N LYS A 129 -3.08 5.73 6.70
CA LYS A 129 -2.52 7.04 7.04
C LYS A 129 -2.07 7.79 5.79
N ASP A 130 -1.36 7.14 4.88
CA ASP A 130 -0.91 7.80 3.66
C ASP A 130 -2.10 8.19 2.77
N LEU A 131 -3.11 7.32 2.65
CA LEU A 131 -4.33 7.64 1.92
C LEU A 131 -5.08 8.84 2.51
N THR A 132 -5.09 9.01 3.84
CA THR A 132 -5.80 10.13 4.48
C THR A 132 -4.97 11.40 4.61
N THR A 133 -3.64 11.34 4.54
CA THR A 133 -2.75 12.49 4.85
C THR A 133 -1.77 12.88 3.75
N ALA A 134 -1.33 11.96 2.89
CA ALA A 134 -0.35 12.26 1.84
C ALA A 134 -0.98 12.76 0.54
N LEU A 135 -2.29 12.55 0.38
CA LEU A 135 -3.04 12.85 -0.85
C LEU A 135 -3.84 14.16 -0.75
N THR A 136 -4.07 14.81 -1.88
CA THR A 136 -5.04 15.92 -1.99
C THR A 136 -6.49 15.41 -1.90
N PRO A 137 -7.49 16.28 -1.65
CA PRO A 137 -8.90 15.86 -1.65
C PRO A 137 -9.35 15.15 -2.94
N GLU A 138 -8.85 15.60 -4.09
CA GLU A 138 -9.15 15.03 -5.41
C GLU A 138 -8.52 13.62 -5.54
N GLU A 139 -7.25 13.48 -5.15
CA GLU A 139 -6.54 12.20 -5.16
C GLU A 139 -7.19 11.17 -4.22
N LYS A 140 -7.68 11.61 -3.05
CA LYS A 140 -8.45 10.76 -2.11
C LYS A 140 -9.71 10.23 -2.75
N THR A 141 -10.43 11.07 -3.48
CA THR A 141 -11.68 10.70 -4.16
C THR A 141 -11.41 9.66 -5.24
N ILE A 142 -10.32 9.83 -6.01
CA ILE A 142 -9.87 8.85 -7.01
C ILE A 142 -9.54 7.52 -6.34
N VAL A 143 -8.73 7.52 -5.28
CA VAL A 143 -8.33 6.30 -4.58
C VAL A 143 -9.53 5.59 -3.95
N ALA A 144 -10.45 6.31 -3.33
CA ALA A 144 -11.67 5.73 -2.79
C ALA A 144 -12.49 5.02 -3.88
N GLY A 145 -12.62 5.63 -5.06
CA GLY A 145 -13.28 5.02 -6.21
C GLY A 145 -12.57 3.77 -6.74
N LEU A 146 -11.23 3.78 -6.79
CA LEU A 146 -10.43 2.61 -7.20
C LEU A 146 -10.52 1.47 -6.18
N LEU A 147 -10.48 1.79 -4.88
CA LEU A 147 -10.67 0.81 -3.81
C LEU A 147 -12.06 0.17 -3.89
N ALA A 148 -13.11 0.98 -4.04
CA ALA A 148 -14.48 0.47 -4.18
C ALA A 148 -14.60 -0.50 -5.35
N LYS A 149 -14.09 -0.12 -6.54
CA LYS A 149 -14.06 -1.00 -7.72
C LYS A 149 -13.29 -2.30 -7.51
N THR A 150 -12.21 -2.26 -6.73
CA THR A 150 -11.36 -3.44 -6.47
C THR A 150 -12.02 -4.41 -5.49
N ILE A 151 -12.80 -3.90 -4.54
CA ILE A 151 -13.42 -4.70 -3.47
C ILE A 151 -14.82 -5.21 -3.87
N GLU A 152 -15.58 -4.47 -4.67
CA GLU A 152 -16.92 -4.87 -5.10
C GLU A 152 -16.94 -5.84 -6.29
N GLY A 153 -15.80 -6.07 -6.94
CA GLY A 153 -15.73 -6.94 -8.11
C GLY A 153 -16.27 -6.23 -9.35
N GLY A 154 -15.43 -6.12 -10.38
CA GLY A 154 -15.78 -5.54 -11.67
C GLY A 154 -16.78 -6.39 -12.45
N GLU A 155 -18.05 -6.36 -12.05
CA GLU A 155 -19.17 -6.64 -12.93
C GLU A 155 -19.84 -5.31 -13.29
N VAL A 156 -19.17 -4.55 -14.16
CA VAL A 156 -19.91 -3.66 -15.05
C VAL A 156 -20.57 -4.58 -16.07
N VAL A 157 -21.68 -5.22 -15.71
CA VAL A 157 -22.65 -5.62 -16.72
C VAL A 157 -23.19 -4.31 -17.26
N GLU A 158 -22.59 -3.94 -18.39
CA GLU A 158 -23.08 -3.04 -19.40
C GLU A 158 -24.61 -3.18 -19.46
N ILE A 159 -25.34 -2.20 -18.91
CA ILE A 159 -26.78 -2.08 -19.11
C ILE A 159 -26.95 -1.76 -20.59
N ARG A 160 -26.96 -2.81 -21.43
CA ARG A 160 -27.54 -2.71 -22.76
C ARG A 160 -29.03 -2.65 -22.56
N ALA A 161 -29.53 -1.42 -22.51
CA ALA A 161 -30.87 -1.12 -22.95
C ALA A 161 -31.10 -1.84 -24.29
N VAL A 162 -31.98 -2.84 -24.29
CA VAL A 162 -32.69 -3.22 -25.51
C VAL A 162 -34.12 -2.80 -25.29
N SER A 163 -34.46 -1.71 -25.97
CA SER A 163 -35.78 -1.10 -25.96
C SER A 163 -36.86 -2.10 -26.38
N SER A 164 -38.01 -1.93 -25.73
CA SER A 164 -39.35 -2.29 -26.16
C SER A 164 -39.49 -2.50 -27.67
N THR A 165 -39.74 -3.75 -28.08
CA THR A 165 -40.58 -4.01 -29.27
C THR A 165 -41.86 -4.66 -28.79
N SER A 166 -42.84 -3.79 -28.54
CA SER A 166 -44.27 -3.93 -28.82
C SER A 166 -44.87 -5.34 -28.75
N VAL A 167 -45.82 -5.46 -27.83
CA VAL A 167 -47.06 -6.22 -27.98
C VAL A 167 -47.62 -5.99 -29.39
N MET A 168 -47.80 -7.05 -30.19
CA MET A 168 -48.90 -7.18 -31.15
C MET A 168 -49.05 -8.64 -31.60
N ALA A 169 -50.31 -9.07 -31.62
CA ALA A 169 -50.90 -10.36 -32.01
C ALA A 169 -50.89 -11.47 -30.95
#